data_AF-A0A9D7X1K7-F1
#
_entry.id   AF-A0A9D7X1K7-F1
#
_cell.length_a   1.000
_cell.length_b   1.000
_cell.length_c   1.000
_cell.angle_alpha   90.00
_cell.angle_beta   90.00
_cell.angle_gamma   90.00
#
_symmetry.space_group_name_H-M   'P 1'
#
loop_
_entity.id
_entity.type
_entity.pdbx_description
1 polymer ?
#
loop_
_entity_poly.entity_id
_entity_poly.type
_entity_poly.pdbx_seq_one_letter_code
_entity_poly.pdbx_strand_id
1 'polypeptide(L)'
;DFTGKTIAIFGLGDQIGYDEYFVDGIGILAKVVLKNGGKVIGNWPRNNYSFSESKALINKDYFYGLPLDQDNEDELTLGRLEKWVEQLKNEIAEI
;
A
#
# COMPACT_ATOMS: atom_id res chain seq x y z
N ASP A 1 -1.72 -2.46 20.71
CA ASP A 1 -2.47 -1.20 20.84
C ASP A 1 -1.84 -0.16 19.91
N PHE A 2 -2.67 0.42 19.02
CA PHE A 2 -2.28 1.45 18.06
C PHE A 2 -3.09 2.75 18.22
N THR A 3 -3.87 2.91 19.30
CA THR A 3 -4.64 4.14 19.54
C THR A 3 -3.75 5.39 19.49
N GLY A 4 -4.17 6.39 18.73
CA GLY A 4 -3.43 7.64 18.52
C GLY A 4 -2.22 7.53 17.61
N LYS A 5 -1.97 6.37 16.98
CA LYS A 5 -0.87 6.19 16.02
C LYS A 5 -1.39 6.30 14.59
N THR A 6 -0.59 7.00 13.77
CA THR A 6 -0.74 7.07 12.32
C THR A 6 0.33 6.21 11.67
N ILE A 7 -0.07 5.31 10.78
CA ILE A 7 0.80 4.33 10.13
C ILE A 7 0.66 4.48 8.61
N ALA A 8 1.79 4.52 7.91
CA ALA A 8 1.88 4.35 6.46
C ALA A 8 2.57 3.02 6.17
N ILE A 9 2.15 2.31 5.13
CA ILE A 9 2.65 0.98 4.79
C ILE A 9 3.06 0.97 3.32
N PHE A 10 4.23 0.40 3.03
CA PHE A 10 4.62 -0.01 1.68
C PHE A 10 5.02 -1.48 1.70
N GLY A 11 4.96 -2.15 0.56
CA GLY A 11 5.31 -3.57 0.47
C GLY A 11 5.82 -3.95 -0.91
N LEU A 12 6.79 -4.86 -0.93
CA LEU A 12 7.27 -5.50 -2.15
C LEU A 12 6.39 -6.69 -2.52
N GLY A 13 6.24 -6.97 -3.81
CA GLY A 13 5.60 -8.16 -4.32
C GLY A 13 5.96 -8.40 -5.78
N ASP A 14 5.55 -9.55 -6.30
CA ASP A 14 5.73 -9.96 -7.69
C ASP A 14 4.34 -10.21 -8.28
N GLN A 15 3.87 -9.27 -9.11
CA GLN A 15 2.51 -9.31 -9.65
C GLN A 15 2.31 -10.39 -10.72
N ILE A 16 3.40 -10.92 -11.27
CA ILE A 16 3.37 -11.94 -12.33
C ILE A 16 3.48 -13.34 -11.72
N GLY A 17 4.43 -13.57 -10.81
CA GLY A 17 4.62 -14.87 -10.17
C GLY A 17 3.61 -15.20 -9.08
N TYR A 18 2.96 -14.18 -8.49
CA TYR A 18 1.98 -14.34 -7.40
C TYR A 18 0.76 -13.42 -7.61
N ASP A 19 0.17 -13.48 -8.79
CA ASP A 19 -0.95 -12.60 -9.20
C ASP A 19 -2.21 -12.73 -8.32
N GLU A 20 -2.46 -13.88 -7.69
CA GLU A 20 -3.55 -14.09 -6.71
C GLU A 20 -3.22 -13.59 -5.30
N TYR A 21 -1.96 -13.23 -5.02
CA TYR A 21 -1.47 -12.86 -3.69
C TYR A 21 -0.67 -11.55 -3.70
N PHE A 22 -0.82 -10.75 -4.77
CA PHE A 22 0.04 -9.60 -5.01
C PHE A 22 0.01 -8.64 -3.81
N VAL A 23 1.17 -8.42 -3.19
CA VAL A 23 1.39 -7.56 -2.01
C VAL A 23 0.44 -7.78 -0.83
N ASP A 24 -0.11 -8.99 -0.66
CA ASP A 24 -1.07 -9.35 0.42
C ASP A 24 -0.68 -8.83 1.81
N GLY A 25 0.63 -8.84 2.12
CA GLY A 25 1.20 -8.37 3.38
C GLY A 25 0.77 -6.95 3.76
N ILE A 26 0.63 -6.04 2.79
CA ILE A 26 0.17 -4.65 3.04
C ILE A 26 -1.21 -4.67 3.71
N GLY A 27 -2.15 -5.41 3.13
CA GLY A 27 -3.52 -5.48 3.64
C GLY A 27 -3.65 -6.23 4.96
N ILE A 28 -2.85 -7.27 5.14
CA ILE A 28 -2.79 -8.03 6.41
C ILE A 28 -2.34 -7.09 7.54
N LEU A 29 -1.24 -6.35 7.33
CA LEU A 29 -0.72 -5.39 8.32
C LEU A 29 -1.71 -4.23 8.57
N ALA A 30 -2.29 -3.66 7.51
CA ALA A 30 -3.25 -2.56 7.64
C ALA A 30 -4.48 -2.96 8.47
N LYS A 31 -5.03 -4.15 8.23
CA LYS A 31 -6.17 -4.68 9.00
C LYS A 31 -5.83 -4.86 10.48
N VAL A 32 -4.60 -5.30 10.81
CA VAL A 32 -4.13 -5.38 12.20
C VAL A 32 -4.08 -3.99 12.84
N VAL A 33 -3.51 -3.00 12.16
CA VAL A 33 -3.44 -1.61 12.65
C VAL A 33 -4.82 -1.05 12.94
N LEU A 34 -5.73 -1.13 11.97
CA LEU A 34 -7.10 -0.60 12.07
C LEU A 34 -7.89 -1.29 13.20
N LYS A 35 -7.81 -2.62 13.29
CA LYS A 35 -8.48 -3.40 14.35
C LYS A 35 -7.99 -3.01 15.76
N ASN A 36 -6.78 -2.49 15.88
CA ASN A 36 -6.16 -2.10 17.14
C ASN A 36 -6.18 -0.58 17.37
N GLY A 37 -7.06 0.16 16.69
CA GLY A 37 -7.32 1.58 16.94
C GLY A 37 -6.36 2.55 16.27
N GLY A 38 -5.49 2.08 15.38
CA GLY A 38 -4.61 2.94 14.59
C GLY A 38 -5.29 3.51 13.35
N LYS A 39 -4.71 4.57 12.80
CA LYS A 39 -5.09 5.17 11.51
C LYS A 39 -4.08 4.74 10.45
N VAL A 40 -4.56 4.26 9.31
CA VAL A 40 -3.73 3.99 8.12
C VAL A 40 -3.86 5.16 7.14
N ILE A 41 -2.72 5.65 6.65
CA ILE A 41 -2.61 6.71 5.64
C ILE A 41 -1.72 6.23 4.47
N GLY A 42 -1.67 7.00 3.39
CA GLY A 42 -0.89 6.66 2.20
C GLY A 42 -1.57 5.61 1.32
N ASN A 43 -2.89 5.68 1.20
CA ASN A 43 -3.61 4.78 0.28
C ASN A 43 -3.14 5.04 -1.15
N TRP A 44 -2.91 3.97 -1.92
CA TRP A 44 -2.34 4.07 -3.27
C TRP A 44 -3.32 3.59 -4.34
N PRO A 45 -3.47 4.27 -5.48
CA PRO A 45 -4.35 3.81 -6.56
C PRO A 45 -3.94 2.43 -7.09
N ARG A 46 -4.94 1.58 -7.39
CA ARG A 46 -4.78 0.26 -8.02
C ARG A 46 -4.28 0.34 -9.46
N ASN A 47 -4.43 1.49 -10.10
CA ASN A 47 -4.17 1.64 -11.53
C ASN A 47 -2.71 1.27 -11.88
N ASN A 48 -2.54 0.69 -13.06
CA ASN A 48 -1.23 0.30 -13.61
C ASN A 48 -0.51 -0.78 -12.80
N TYR A 49 -1.26 -1.76 -12.30
CA TYR A 49 -0.77 -3.06 -11.85
C TYR A 49 -1.63 -4.14 -12.50
N SER A 50 -1.03 -5.28 -12.86
CA SER A 50 -1.69 -6.43 -13.47
C SER A 50 -1.64 -7.62 -12.52
N PHE A 51 -2.76 -7.89 -11.86
CA PHE A 51 -2.89 -9.00 -10.90
C PHE A 51 -4.36 -9.43 -10.80
N SER A 52 -4.59 -10.67 -10.39
CA SER A 52 -5.91 -11.28 -10.23
C SER A 52 -6.54 -10.90 -8.89
N GLU A 53 -5.84 -11.14 -7.78
CA GLU A 53 -6.33 -10.89 -6.42
C GLU A 53 -5.26 -10.25 -5.52
N SER A 54 -5.73 -9.50 -4.52
CA SER A 54 -4.86 -8.93 -3.49
C SER A 54 -5.66 -8.56 -2.25
N LYS A 55 -5.21 -9.06 -1.09
CA LYS A 55 -5.71 -8.65 0.23
C LYS A 55 -5.33 -7.22 0.59
N ALA A 56 -4.39 -6.60 -0.13
CA ALA A 56 -3.96 -5.23 0.07
C ALA A 56 -4.97 -4.20 -0.42
N LEU A 57 -5.99 -4.62 -1.17
CA LEU A 57 -7.06 -3.74 -1.62
C LEU A 57 -8.00 -3.35 -0.48
N ILE A 58 -8.27 -2.05 -0.39
CA ILE A 58 -9.35 -1.47 0.41
C ILE A 58 -10.68 -1.70 -0.31
N ASN A 59 -10.66 -1.47 -1.62
CA ASN A 59 -11.78 -1.57 -2.55
C ASN A 59 -11.23 -1.81 -3.96
N LYS A 60 -12.06 -1.67 -4.99
CA LYS A 60 -11.65 -1.87 -6.39
C LYS A 60 -10.61 -0.86 -6.90
N ASP A 61 -10.48 0.30 -6.26
CA ASP A 61 -9.72 1.44 -6.77
C ASP A 61 -8.42 1.72 -5.98
N TYR A 62 -8.31 1.26 -4.73
CA TYR A 62 -7.20 1.63 -3.84
C TYR A 62 -6.65 0.46 -3.00
N PHE A 63 -5.32 0.51 -2.80
CA PHE A 63 -4.58 -0.27 -1.83
C PHE A 63 -4.45 0.46 -0.48
N TYR A 64 -4.31 -0.29 0.61
CA TYR A 64 -4.04 0.21 1.97
C TYR A 64 -2.67 0.91 2.13
N GLY A 65 -1.80 0.81 1.13
CA GLY A 65 -0.43 1.29 1.17
C GLY A 65 0.21 1.14 -0.21
N LEU A 66 1.48 1.53 -0.35
CA LEU A 66 2.19 1.51 -1.63
C LEU A 66 2.68 0.11 -2.01
N PRO A 67 2.17 -0.50 -3.11
CA PRO A 67 2.78 -1.67 -3.72
C PRO A 67 4.04 -1.26 -4.50
N LEU A 68 5.07 -2.08 -4.43
CA LEU A 68 6.27 -1.96 -5.26
C LEU A 68 6.59 -3.35 -5.81
N ASP A 69 7.01 -3.40 -7.06
CA ASP A 69 7.38 -4.64 -7.73
C ASP A 69 8.79 -4.44 -8.31
N GLN A 70 9.76 -5.12 -7.71
CA GLN A 70 11.18 -5.05 -8.11
C GLN A 70 11.54 -6.14 -9.11
N ASP A 71 10.64 -7.10 -9.33
CA ASP A 71 10.86 -8.23 -10.23
C ASP A 71 10.39 -7.88 -11.66
N ASN A 72 9.32 -7.07 -11.77
CA ASN A 72 8.66 -6.77 -13.05
C ASN A 72 8.57 -5.28 -13.39
N GLU A 73 8.66 -4.37 -12.41
CA GLU A 73 8.47 -2.92 -12.61
C GLU A 73 9.48 -2.09 -11.78
N ASP A 74 10.74 -2.53 -11.73
CA ASP A 74 11.79 -1.91 -10.92
C ASP A 74 12.01 -0.44 -11.29
N GLU A 75 11.88 -0.12 -12.58
CA GLU A 75 11.99 1.22 -13.15
C GLU A 75 10.92 2.19 -12.63
N LEU A 76 9.77 1.69 -12.18
CA LEU A 76 8.68 2.52 -11.65
C LEU A 76 8.85 2.84 -10.17
N THR A 77 9.75 2.15 -9.47
CA THR A 77 9.83 2.22 -8.00
C THR A 77 10.19 3.61 -7.48
N LEU A 78 11.21 4.25 -8.05
CA LEU A 78 11.63 5.58 -7.59
C LEU A 78 10.50 6.61 -7.76
N GLY A 79 9.87 6.63 -8.95
CA GLY A 79 8.77 7.55 -9.23
C GLY A 79 7.51 7.29 -8.38
N ARG A 80 7.23 6.03 -8.04
CA ARG A 80 6.15 5.66 -7.12
C ARG A 80 6.46 6.14 -5.69
N LEU A 81 7.67 5.93 -5.20
CA LEU A 81 8.12 6.38 -3.88
C LEU A 81 8.05 7.91 -3.73
N GLU A 82 8.57 8.66 -4.70
CA GLU A 82 8.57 10.13 -4.65
C GLU A 82 7.14 10.70 -4.53
N LYS A 83 6.23 10.19 -5.37
CA LYS A 83 4.81 10.60 -5.35
C LYS A 83 4.13 10.22 -4.04
N TRP A 84 4.38 9.01 -3.54
CA TRP A 84 3.78 8.53 -2.31
C TRP A 84 4.30 9.29 -1.08
N VAL A 85 5.60 9.59 -1.02
CA VAL A 85 6.17 10.42 0.05
C VAL A 85 5.57 11.82 0.04
N GLU A 86 5.38 12.42 -1.14
CA GLU A 86 4.75 13.74 -1.24
C GLU A 86 3.27 13.70 -0.79
N GLN A 87 2.52 12.67 -1.17
CA GLN A 87 1.18 12.43 -0.65
C GLN A 87 1.18 12.34 0.88
N LEU A 88 2.08 11.55 1.47
CA LEU A 88 2.17 11.37 2.91
C LEU A 88 2.45 12.67 3.67
N LYS A 89 3.33 13.54 3.14
CA LYS A 89 3.58 14.85 3.77
C LYS A 89 2.30 15.68 3.86
N ASN A 90 1.50 15.70 2.79
CA ASN A 90 0.23 16.42 2.77
C ASN A 90 -0.78 15.81 3.75
N GLU A 91 -0.93 14.49 3.73
CA GLU A 91 -1.84 13.79 4.65
C GLU A 91 -1.43 13.97 6.13
N ILE A 92 -0.12 14.01 6.44
CA ILE A 92 0.38 14.26 7.80
C ILE A 92 0.10 15.70 8.24
N ALA A 93 0.16 16.67 7.33
CA ALA A 93 -0.14 18.06 7.65
C ALA A 93 -1.63 18.32 7.97
N GLU A 94 -2.52 17.41 7.59
CA GLU A 94 -3.96 17.46 7.85
C GLU A 94 -4.39 16.72 9.15
N ILE A 95 -3.45 16.09 9.87
CA ILE A 95 -3.68 15.36 11.13
C ILE A 95 -3.49 16.28 12.33
#